data_AF-A0A7J4LMP7-F1
#
_entry.id   AF-A0A7J4LMP7-F1
#
_cell.length_a   1.000
_cell.length_b   1.000
_cell.length_c   1.000
_cell.angle_alpha   90.00
_cell.angle_beta   90.00
_cell.angle_gamma   90.00
#
_symmetry.space_group_name_H-M   'P 1'
#
loop_
_entity.id
_entity.type
_entity.pdbx_description
1 polymer ?
#
loop_
_entity_poly.entity_id
_entity_poly.type
_entity_poly.pdbx_seq_one_letter_code
_entity_poly.pdbx_strand_id
1 'polypeptide(L)'
;MRFNPDEIKQASKADFDSAWNRGKESLAMPGINERYPRMRLGYGRPHPIFDTIQRLREAYMRLGFEEAMNPIIVEDRDIHRQFGYEALAVLDRCFYLSGLPRPNVGISDERASAIKEILGDVDVEAIRQILHEYKKGDIEGDDLVPEMAARLRVADSMVAVMLDRVFPEFKELVPEASNKTLRSHMTSGWFITLGELHKYRKLPVRMFSVDRCFRR
;
A
#
# COMPACT_ATOMS: atom_id res chain seq x y z
N MET A 1 -18.58 -43.41 4.91
CA MET A 1 -18.60 -44.51 3.93
C MET A 1 -19.67 -44.16 2.88
N ARG A 2 -19.48 -44.46 1.60
CA ARG A 2 -20.59 -44.35 0.63
C ARG A 2 -21.45 -45.60 0.76
N PHE A 3 -22.77 -45.46 0.78
CA PHE A 3 -23.73 -46.58 0.87
C PHE A 3 -24.46 -46.78 -0.45
N ASN A 4 -25.05 -47.97 -0.66
CA ASN A 4 -25.82 -48.31 -1.86
C ASN A 4 -27.31 -47.92 -1.69
N PRO A 5 -27.85 -46.97 -2.49
CA PRO A 5 -29.24 -46.53 -2.37
C PRO A 5 -30.28 -47.61 -2.67
N ASP A 6 -30.01 -48.52 -3.62
CA ASP A 6 -30.99 -49.54 -4.04
C ASP A 6 -31.21 -50.60 -2.96
N GLU A 7 -30.15 -50.97 -2.25
CA GLU A 7 -30.21 -51.90 -1.11
C GLU A 7 -31.01 -51.30 0.05
N ILE A 8 -30.79 -50.03 0.40
CA ILE A 8 -31.57 -49.35 1.45
C ILE A 8 -33.03 -49.22 1.02
N LYS A 9 -33.29 -48.95 -0.26
CA LYS A 9 -34.66 -48.85 -0.79
C LYS A 9 -35.39 -50.19 -0.73
N GLN A 10 -34.72 -51.30 -1.03
CA GLN A 10 -35.30 -52.63 -0.88
C GLN A 10 -35.50 -53.00 0.60
N ALA A 11 -34.51 -52.74 1.47
CA ALA A 11 -34.61 -53.01 2.90
C ALA A 11 -35.74 -52.21 3.57
N SER A 12 -35.90 -50.93 3.21
CA SER A 12 -36.97 -50.06 3.74
C SER A 12 -38.38 -50.49 3.32
N LYS A 13 -38.53 -51.11 2.14
CA LYS A 13 -39.81 -51.69 1.68
C LYS A 13 -40.18 -52.97 2.41
N ALA A 14 -39.17 -53.72 2.87
CA ALA A 14 -39.37 -54.96 3.62
C ALA A 14 -39.67 -54.68 5.10
N ASP A 15 -38.86 -53.83 5.73
CA ASP A 15 -39.02 -53.43 7.12
C ASP A 15 -38.34 -52.08 7.35
N PHE A 16 -39.18 -51.06 7.49
CA PHE A 16 -38.73 -49.67 7.63
C PHE A 16 -37.93 -49.46 8.93
N ASP A 17 -38.39 -50.01 10.05
CA ASP A 17 -37.80 -49.74 11.36
C ASP A 17 -36.42 -50.39 11.49
N SER A 18 -36.25 -51.61 10.97
CA SER A 18 -34.93 -52.26 11.00
C SER A 18 -33.95 -51.63 10.00
N ALA A 19 -34.42 -51.19 8.83
CA ALA A 19 -33.59 -50.45 7.88
C ALA A 19 -33.14 -49.09 8.44
N TRP A 20 -34.05 -48.38 9.13
CA TRP A 20 -33.74 -47.10 9.78
C TRP A 20 -32.70 -47.26 10.89
N ASN A 21 -32.82 -48.28 11.73
CA ASN A 21 -31.89 -48.53 12.84
C ASN A 21 -30.47 -48.88 12.36
N ARG A 22 -30.33 -49.61 11.25
CA ARG A 22 -29.03 -49.93 10.62
C ARG A 22 -28.34 -48.70 10.01
N GLY A 23 -29.08 -47.62 9.72
CA GLY A 23 -28.52 -46.38 9.17
C GLY A 23 -27.41 -45.74 10.02
N LYS A 24 -27.34 -46.05 11.33
CA LYS A 24 -26.26 -45.61 12.22
C LYS A 24 -24.87 -46.08 11.76
N GLU A 25 -24.79 -47.24 11.12
CA GLU A 25 -23.54 -47.81 10.59
C GLU A 25 -22.97 -46.99 9.43
N SER A 26 -23.80 -46.19 8.75
CA SER A 26 -23.38 -45.32 7.65
C SER A 26 -22.74 -44.00 8.12
N LEU A 27 -22.90 -43.65 9.40
CA LEU A 27 -22.31 -42.45 9.99
C LEU A 27 -20.82 -42.70 10.26
N ALA A 28 -19.97 -41.78 9.80
CA ALA A 28 -18.57 -41.79 10.23
C ALA A 28 -18.51 -41.52 11.74
N MET A 29 -17.69 -42.28 12.46
CA MET A 29 -17.35 -41.97 13.86
C MET A 29 -16.07 -41.13 13.86
N PRO A 30 -16.15 -39.79 13.86
CA PRO A 30 -14.95 -38.95 13.86
C PRO A 30 -14.09 -39.23 15.09
N GLY A 31 -12.77 -39.10 14.92
CA GLY A 31 -11.80 -39.21 16.02
C GLY A 31 -12.05 -38.15 17.09
N ILE A 32 -11.46 -38.31 18.28
CA ILE A 32 -11.71 -37.38 19.39
C ILE A 32 -11.42 -35.92 19.02
N ASN A 33 -10.38 -35.67 18.20
CA ASN A 33 -9.98 -34.34 17.74
C ASN A 33 -10.88 -33.75 16.64
N GLU A 34 -11.61 -34.61 15.93
CA GLU A 34 -12.53 -34.23 14.85
C GLU A 34 -13.96 -34.02 15.36
N ARG A 35 -14.18 -34.17 16.67
CA ARG A 35 -15.47 -33.90 17.32
C ARG A 35 -15.55 -32.46 17.79
N TYR A 36 -16.76 -31.90 17.75
CA TYR A 36 -17.06 -30.64 18.42
C TYR A 36 -16.81 -30.77 19.94
N PRO A 37 -16.20 -29.77 20.62
CA PRO A 37 -15.87 -28.41 20.17
C PRO A 37 -14.43 -28.22 19.62
N ARG A 38 -13.69 -29.33 19.40
CA ARG A 38 -12.31 -29.30 18.87
C ARG A 38 -12.30 -29.07 17.36
N MET A 39 -13.25 -29.67 16.65
CA MET A 39 -13.54 -29.29 15.28
C MET A 39 -14.23 -27.91 15.26
N ARG A 40 -13.52 -26.89 14.78
CA ARG A 40 -14.04 -25.54 14.62
C ARG A 40 -14.00 -25.15 13.14
N LEU A 41 -15.09 -24.60 12.66
CA LEU A 41 -15.13 -23.95 11.35
C LEU A 41 -14.68 -22.50 11.54
N GLY A 42 -13.54 -22.14 10.97
CA GLY A 42 -13.03 -20.77 10.97
C GLY A 42 -13.75 -19.91 9.93
N TYR A 43 -13.95 -18.63 10.25
CA TYR A 43 -14.41 -17.62 9.30
C TYR A 43 -13.66 -16.30 9.53
N GLY A 44 -13.59 -15.45 8.50
CA GLY A 44 -12.93 -14.15 8.58
C GLY A 44 -13.65 -13.20 9.53
N ARG A 45 -12.90 -12.46 10.35
CA ARG A 45 -13.44 -11.48 11.30
C ARG A 45 -13.07 -10.06 10.86
N PRO A 46 -14.02 -9.12 10.75
CA PRO A 46 -13.69 -7.76 10.39
C PRO A 46 -12.95 -7.06 11.54
N HIS A 47 -12.04 -6.16 11.20
CA HIS A 47 -11.44 -5.27 12.18
C HIS A 47 -12.48 -4.22 12.60
N PRO A 48 -12.66 -3.93 13.90
CA PRO A 48 -13.73 -3.05 14.38
C PRO A 48 -13.71 -1.64 13.77
N ILE A 49 -12.50 -1.11 13.49
CA ILE A 49 -12.35 0.20 12.83
C ILE A 49 -12.88 0.19 11.40
N PHE A 50 -12.52 -0.83 10.60
CA PHE A 50 -12.98 -0.90 9.21
C PHE A 50 -14.47 -1.22 9.11
N ASP A 51 -15.00 -2.03 10.03
CA ASP A 51 -16.45 -2.26 10.16
C ASP A 51 -17.19 -0.94 10.47
N THR A 52 -16.66 -0.14 11.40
CA THR A 52 -17.24 1.16 11.75
C THR A 52 -17.18 2.15 10.58
N ILE A 53 -16.05 2.21 9.85
CA ILE A 53 -15.92 3.03 8.64
C ILE A 53 -16.98 2.63 7.62
N GLN A 54 -17.16 1.34 7.37
CA GLN A 54 -18.16 0.86 6.43
C GLN A 54 -19.59 1.26 6.85
N ARG A 55 -19.91 1.11 8.14
CA ARG A 55 -21.22 1.53 8.68
C ARG A 55 -21.45 3.04 8.55
N LEU A 56 -20.42 3.87 8.74
CA LEU A 56 -20.50 5.32 8.54
C LEU A 56 -20.74 5.67 7.07
N ARG A 57 -20.04 5.00 6.13
CA ARG A 57 -20.26 5.18 4.70
C ARG A 57 -21.72 4.88 4.32
N GLU A 58 -22.24 3.74 4.78
CA GLU A 58 -23.64 3.38 4.55
C GLU A 58 -24.62 4.40 5.15
N ALA A 59 -24.34 4.92 6.34
CA ALA A 59 -25.18 5.92 6.98
C ALA A 59 -25.26 7.21 6.15
N TYR A 60 -24.12 7.77 5.72
CA TYR A 60 -24.10 8.99 4.91
C TYR A 60 -24.77 8.80 3.55
N MET A 61 -24.53 7.66 2.87
CA MET A 61 -25.19 7.37 1.60
C MET A 61 -26.71 7.28 1.75
N ARG A 62 -27.21 6.64 2.83
CA ARG A 62 -28.66 6.57 3.12
C ARG A 62 -29.29 7.92 3.42
N LEU A 63 -28.51 8.90 3.86
CA LEU A 63 -28.94 10.29 4.05
C LEU A 63 -28.90 11.13 2.75
N GLY A 64 -28.47 10.54 1.63
CA GLY A 64 -28.38 11.20 0.33
C GLY A 64 -27.13 12.06 0.13
N PHE A 65 -26.06 11.82 0.87
CA PHE A 65 -24.76 12.44 0.63
C PHE A 65 -23.97 11.66 -0.44
N GLU A 66 -23.30 12.37 -1.33
CA GLU A 66 -22.39 11.81 -2.35
C GLU A 66 -21.01 11.55 -1.73
N GLU A 67 -20.46 10.35 -1.90
CA GLU A 67 -19.13 10.00 -1.40
C GLU A 67 -18.05 10.68 -2.25
N ALA A 68 -17.09 11.34 -1.60
CA ALA A 68 -15.99 12.04 -2.26
C ALA A 68 -14.63 11.59 -1.72
N MET A 69 -13.59 11.75 -2.54
CA MET A 69 -12.20 11.54 -2.15
C MET A 69 -11.46 12.88 -2.22
N ASN A 70 -11.18 13.44 -1.05
CA ASN A 70 -10.47 14.71 -0.95
C ASN A 70 -8.95 14.50 -0.99
N PRO A 71 -8.16 15.49 -1.44
CA PRO A 71 -6.70 15.38 -1.42
C PRO A 71 -6.20 15.19 0.01
N ILE A 72 -5.25 14.26 0.18
CA ILE A 72 -4.59 13.97 1.47
C ILE A 72 -3.37 14.87 1.66
N ILE A 73 -2.58 15.02 0.60
CA ILE A 73 -1.41 15.88 0.55
C ILE A 73 -1.86 17.26 0.07
N VAL A 74 -1.57 18.29 0.86
CA VAL A 74 -1.94 19.67 0.58
C VAL A 74 -0.74 20.59 0.81
N GLU A 75 -0.66 21.71 0.09
CA GLU A 75 0.39 22.70 0.33
C GLU A 75 0.09 23.52 1.59
N ASP A 76 1.14 23.91 2.33
CA ASP A 76 0.99 24.78 3.50
C ASP A 76 0.30 26.13 3.16
N ARG A 77 0.46 26.62 1.93
CA ARG A 77 -0.25 27.78 1.39
C ARG A 77 -1.77 27.63 1.49
N ASP A 78 -2.32 26.44 1.28
CA ASP A 78 -3.77 26.23 1.38
C ASP A 78 -4.24 26.28 2.83
N ILE A 79 -3.39 25.89 3.78
CA ILE A 79 -3.64 26.04 5.21
C ILE A 79 -3.60 27.54 5.59
N HIS A 80 -2.65 28.29 5.05
CA HIS A 80 -2.61 29.75 5.19
C HIS A 80 -3.88 30.44 4.64
N ARG A 81 -4.41 29.99 3.51
CA ARG A 81 -5.67 30.52 2.95
C ARG A 81 -6.88 30.23 3.83
N GLN A 82 -6.89 29.09 4.53
CA GLN A 82 -8.01 28.68 5.38
C GLN A 82 -8.01 29.35 6.75
N PHE A 83 -6.83 29.49 7.37
CA PHE A 83 -6.69 29.93 8.77
C PHE A 83 -6.06 31.31 8.91
N GLY A 84 -5.57 31.93 7.82
CA GLY A 84 -4.94 33.25 7.85
C GLY A 84 -3.74 33.29 8.82
N TYR A 85 -3.81 34.15 9.82
CA TYR A 85 -2.76 34.30 10.84
C TYR A 85 -2.66 33.11 11.80
N GLU A 86 -3.75 32.37 12.04
CA GLU A 86 -3.73 31.17 12.90
C GLU A 86 -3.03 29.98 12.25
N ALA A 87 -2.79 30.04 10.94
CA ALA A 87 -2.17 28.95 10.19
C ALA A 87 -0.81 28.55 10.76
N LEU A 88 -0.02 29.50 11.30
CA LEU A 88 1.27 29.21 11.91
C LEU A 88 1.16 28.25 13.11
N ALA A 89 0.13 28.41 13.94
CA ALA A 89 -0.15 27.50 15.06
C ALA A 89 -0.73 26.16 14.57
N VAL A 90 -1.49 26.17 13.49
CA VAL A 90 -2.07 24.96 12.88
C VAL A 90 -1.01 24.12 12.16
N LEU A 91 0.02 24.74 11.58
CA LEU A 91 1.09 24.05 10.85
C LEU A 91 2.03 23.30 11.78
N ASP A 92 2.24 23.75 13.03
CA ASP A 92 3.09 23.05 14.01
C ASP A 92 2.63 21.60 14.30
N ARG A 93 1.32 21.35 14.22
CA ARG A 93 0.73 20.01 14.41
C ARG A 93 0.62 19.18 13.11
N CYS A 94 1.05 19.71 11.97
CA CYS A 94 0.99 19.03 10.68
C CYS A 94 2.32 18.32 10.39
N PHE A 95 2.27 17.20 9.67
CA PHE A 95 3.47 16.55 9.17
C PHE A 95 3.84 17.12 7.80
N TYR A 96 5.07 17.60 7.68
CA TYR A 96 5.66 17.97 6.39
C TYR A 96 6.25 16.75 5.71
N LEU A 97 6.06 16.67 4.40
CA LEU A 97 6.64 15.61 3.58
C LEU A 97 8.06 15.99 3.19
N SER A 98 8.98 15.05 3.37
CA SER A 98 10.36 15.15 2.93
C SER A 98 10.71 13.98 2.01
N GLY A 99 11.68 14.21 1.13
CA GLY A 99 12.19 13.21 0.20
C GLY A 99 13.70 13.26 0.14
N LEU A 100 14.34 12.13 -0.16
CA LEU A 100 15.77 12.11 -0.43
C LEU A 100 16.02 12.73 -1.80
N PRO A 101 16.90 13.74 -1.93
CA PRO A 101 17.28 14.26 -3.23
C PRO A 101 18.07 13.19 -4.01
N ARG A 102 18.03 13.26 -5.34
CA ARG A 102 18.90 12.44 -6.18
C ARG A 102 20.35 12.92 -5.99
N PRO A 103 21.31 12.04 -5.64
CA PRO A 103 22.68 12.44 -5.35
C PRO A 103 23.35 13.01 -6.60
N ASN A 104 24.13 14.07 -6.42
CA ASN A 104 24.92 14.64 -7.51
C ASN A 104 26.29 13.96 -7.54
N VAL A 105 26.39 12.90 -8.34
CA VAL A 105 27.58 12.05 -8.37
C VAL A 105 28.41 12.35 -9.61
N GLY A 106 29.65 12.78 -9.41
CA GLY A 106 30.67 12.86 -10.45
C GLY A 106 31.55 11.60 -10.45
N ILE A 107 32.01 11.18 -11.63
CA ILE A 107 33.01 10.11 -11.77
C ILE A 107 34.35 10.76 -12.07
N SER A 108 35.18 10.93 -11.03
CA SER A 108 36.59 11.28 -11.14
C SER A 108 37.43 10.08 -11.61
N ASP A 109 38.67 10.32 -12.05
CA ASP A 109 39.58 9.26 -12.51
C ASP A 109 39.92 8.24 -11.39
N GLU A 110 39.93 8.69 -10.13
CA GLU A 110 40.09 7.83 -8.96
C GLU A 110 38.90 6.87 -8.79
N ARG A 111 37.67 7.38 -8.94
CA ARG A 111 36.46 6.55 -8.89
C ARG A 111 36.38 5.59 -10.07
N ALA A 112 36.77 6.03 -11.26
CA ALA A 112 36.85 5.16 -12.43
C ALA A 112 37.81 3.98 -12.20
N SER A 113 38.93 4.23 -11.53
CA SER A 113 39.89 3.18 -11.16
C SER A 113 39.31 2.20 -10.13
N ALA A 114 38.64 2.71 -9.09
CA ALA A 114 37.98 1.89 -8.07
C ALA A 114 36.82 1.04 -8.65
N ILE A 115 36.07 1.59 -9.60
CA ILE A 115 35.03 0.86 -10.34
C ILE A 115 35.65 -0.32 -11.09
N LYS A 116 36.77 -0.10 -11.79
CA LYS A 116 37.46 -1.16 -12.54
C LYS A 116 38.05 -2.25 -11.64
N GLU A 117 38.49 -1.89 -10.43
CA GLU A 117 38.95 -2.87 -9.44
C GLU A 117 37.83 -3.81 -8.98
N ILE A 118 36.60 -3.29 -8.85
CA ILE A 118 35.44 -4.06 -8.38
C ILE A 118 34.76 -4.83 -9.52
N LEU A 119 34.46 -4.15 -10.62
CA LEU A 119 33.63 -4.68 -11.73
C LEU A 119 34.47 -5.28 -12.88
N GLY A 120 35.79 -5.08 -12.88
CA GLY A 120 36.66 -5.46 -14.00
C GLY A 120 36.70 -4.41 -15.12
N ASP A 121 37.03 -4.81 -16.33
CA ASP A 121 37.10 -3.89 -17.49
C ASP A 121 35.69 -3.57 -18.01
N VAL A 122 35.05 -2.60 -17.37
CA VAL A 122 33.71 -2.11 -17.70
C VAL A 122 33.74 -0.72 -18.33
N ASP A 123 32.72 -0.43 -19.13
CA ASP A 123 32.53 0.88 -19.74
C ASP A 123 32.08 1.92 -18.69
N VAL A 124 33.03 2.77 -18.29
CA VAL A 124 32.80 3.85 -17.32
C VAL A 124 31.89 4.94 -17.87
N GLU A 125 31.85 5.12 -19.20
CA GLU A 125 30.97 6.12 -19.82
C GLU A 125 29.51 5.67 -19.74
N ALA A 126 29.24 4.37 -19.91
CA ALA A 126 27.92 3.81 -19.69
C ALA A 126 27.43 4.05 -18.25
N ILE A 127 28.30 3.89 -17.24
CA ILE A 127 27.97 4.20 -15.83
C ILE A 127 27.63 5.68 -15.67
N ARG A 128 28.42 6.58 -16.28
CA ARG A 128 28.18 8.02 -16.23
C ARG A 128 26.82 8.39 -16.83
N GLN A 129 26.47 7.79 -17.96
CA GLN A 129 25.19 8.02 -18.61
C GLN A 129 24.02 7.56 -17.73
N ILE A 130 24.11 6.38 -17.13
CA ILE A 130 23.05 5.85 -16.25
C ILE A 130 22.87 6.73 -15.01
N LEU A 131 23.95 7.18 -14.37
CA LEU A 131 23.86 8.11 -13.23
C LEU A 131 23.26 9.47 -13.63
N HIS A 132 23.49 9.92 -14.86
CA HIS A 132 22.87 11.14 -15.39
C HIS A 132 21.38 10.97 -15.68
N GLU A 133 20.97 9.84 -16.26
CA GLU A 133 19.56 9.46 -16.46
C GLU A 133 18.83 9.34 -15.11
N TYR A 134 19.47 8.73 -14.11
CA TYR A 134 18.96 8.64 -12.74
C TYR A 134 18.76 10.02 -12.09
N LYS A 135 19.68 10.94 -12.31
CA LYS A 135 19.57 12.33 -11.83
C LYS A 135 18.41 13.09 -12.47
N LYS A 136 18.17 12.87 -13.77
CA LYS A 136 17.01 13.45 -14.47
C LYS A 136 15.67 12.87 -14.01
N GLY A 137 15.70 11.72 -13.34
CA GLY A 137 14.52 10.97 -12.97
C GLY A 137 13.98 10.09 -14.10
N ASP A 138 14.78 9.85 -15.14
CA ASP A 138 14.43 8.93 -16.22
C ASP A 138 14.48 7.47 -15.75
N ILE A 139 15.29 7.19 -14.71
CA ILE A 139 15.41 5.88 -14.04
C ILE A 139 14.91 5.99 -12.59
N GLU A 140 14.09 5.03 -12.18
CA GLU A 140 13.57 4.94 -10.82
C GLU A 140 14.63 4.40 -9.82
N GLY A 141 14.35 4.52 -8.52
CA GLY A 141 15.33 4.12 -7.48
C GLY A 141 15.58 2.62 -7.40
N ASP A 142 14.53 1.86 -7.61
CA ASP A 142 14.49 0.40 -7.70
C ASP A 142 15.15 -0.14 -8.97
N ASP A 143 15.06 0.59 -10.08
CA ASP A 143 15.61 0.16 -11.36
C ASP A 143 17.10 0.48 -11.55
N LEU A 144 17.68 1.34 -10.71
CA LEU A 144 19.09 1.76 -10.85
C LEU A 144 20.07 0.58 -10.87
N VAL A 145 19.95 -0.36 -9.94
CA VAL A 145 20.86 -1.51 -9.85
C VAL A 145 20.66 -2.50 -11.00
N PRO A 146 19.43 -2.96 -11.30
CA PRO A 146 19.17 -3.84 -12.44
C PRO A 146 19.58 -3.24 -13.79
N GLU A 147 19.30 -1.95 -14.03
CA GLU A 147 19.67 -1.30 -15.29
C GLU A 147 21.18 -1.21 -15.48
N MET A 148 21.92 -0.84 -14.42
CA MET A 148 23.38 -0.82 -14.45
C MET A 148 23.95 -2.22 -14.71
N ALA A 149 23.42 -3.24 -14.03
CA ALA A 149 23.85 -4.62 -14.20
C ALA A 149 23.63 -5.11 -15.64
N ALA A 150 22.45 -4.83 -16.21
CA ALA A 150 22.09 -5.22 -17.58
C ALA A 150 22.98 -4.53 -18.63
N ARG A 151 23.22 -3.21 -18.53
CA ARG A 151 24.04 -2.47 -19.51
C ARG A 151 25.52 -2.86 -19.42
N LEU A 152 26.03 -3.11 -18.21
CA LEU A 152 27.43 -3.47 -17.97
C LEU A 152 27.70 -4.97 -18.09
N ARG A 153 26.65 -5.81 -18.20
CA ARG A 153 26.72 -7.28 -18.24
C ARG A 153 27.42 -7.88 -17.02
N VAL A 154 27.14 -7.31 -15.84
CA VAL A 154 27.66 -7.76 -14.54
C VAL A 154 26.50 -8.20 -13.65
N ALA A 155 26.80 -8.87 -12.54
CA ALA A 155 25.78 -9.26 -11.58
C ALA A 155 25.30 -8.06 -10.73
N ASP A 156 24.01 -7.99 -10.41
CA ASP A 156 23.40 -6.95 -9.56
C ASP A 156 24.12 -6.79 -8.22
N SER A 157 24.57 -7.89 -7.63
CA SER A 157 25.32 -7.89 -6.37
C SER A 157 26.63 -7.11 -6.47
N MET A 158 27.32 -7.20 -7.61
CA MET A 158 28.57 -6.48 -7.86
C MET A 158 28.32 -4.99 -8.05
N VAL A 159 27.22 -4.61 -8.71
CA VAL A 159 26.79 -3.21 -8.84
C VAL A 159 26.46 -2.62 -7.48
N ALA A 160 25.71 -3.34 -6.64
CA ALA A 160 25.39 -2.88 -5.29
C ALA A 160 26.64 -2.65 -4.43
N VAL A 161 27.61 -3.56 -4.49
CA VAL A 161 28.92 -3.41 -3.81
C VAL A 161 29.70 -2.21 -4.35
N MET A 162 29.66 -2.00 -5.67
CA MET A 162 30.31 -0.85 -6.31
C MET A 162 29.66 0.46 -5.84
N LEU A 163 28.32 0.57 -5.84
CA LEU A 163 27.62 1.75 -5.35
C LEU A 163 27.98 2.05 -3.88
N ASP A 164 28.01 1.01 -3.04
CA ASP A 164 28.32 1.11 -1.61
C ASP A 164 29.74 1.65 -1.32
N ARG A 165 30.73 1.21 -2.11
CA ARG A 165 32.17 1.51 -1.91
C ARG A 165 32.65 2.75 -2.65
N VAL A 166 32.13 2.99 -3.86
CA VAL A 166 32.60 4.07 -4.74
C VAL A 166 31.81 5.36 -4.52
N PHE A 167 30.53 5.25 -4.16
CA PHE A 167 29.63 6.40 -4.04
C PHE A 167 29.03 6.51 -2.62
N PRO A 168 29.83 6.90 -1.61
CA PRO A 168 29.34 7.10 -0.25
C PRO A 168 28.22 8.14 -0.16
N GLU A 169 28.08 9.03 -1.15
CA GLU A 169 27.02 10.04 -1.21
C GLU A 169 25.62 9.44 -1.12
N PHE A 170 25.41 8.21 -1.60
CA PHE A 170 24.13 7.52 -1.47
C PHE A 170 23.77 7.21 -0.01
N LYS A 171 24.76 7.04 0.88
CA LYS A 171 24.57 6.80 2.33
C LYS A 171 24.37 8.10 3.10
N GLU A 172 24.93 9.19 2.60
CA GLU A 172 24.91 10.50 3.25
C GLU A 172 23.67 11.34 2.89
N LEU A 173 22.76 10.82 2.07
CA LEU A 173 21.53 11.52 1.69
C LEU A 173 20.68 11.84 2.92
N VAL A 174 20.43 13.12 3.13
CA VAL A 174 19.51 13.64 4.15
C VAL A 174 18.20 14.03 3.47
N PRO A 175 17.04 13.73 4.06
CA PRO A 175 15.76 14.10 3.49
C PRO A 175 15.56 15.61 3.51
N GLU A 176 15.23 16.18 2.35
CA GLU A 176 14.90 17.59 2.21
C GLU A 176 13.39 17.79 2.38
N ALA A 177 13.01 18.70 3.27
CA ALA A 177 11.60 19.02 3.52
C ALA A 177 11.01 19.82 2.35
N SER A 178 9.83 19.43 1.91
CA SER A 178 9.04 20.18 0.93
C SER A 178 8.05 21.12 1.64
N ASN A 179 7.31 21.93 0.88
CA ASN A 179 6.16 22.71 1.35
C ASN A 179 4.85 21.89 1.41
N LYS A 180 4.90 20.59 1.10
CA LYS A 180 3.74 19.70 1.10
C LYS A 180 3.54 19.13 2.50
N THR A 181 2.29 19.12 2.94
CA THR A 181 1.87 18.63 4.25
C THR A 181 0.82 17.54 4.11
N LEU A 182 0.73 16.67 5.11
CA LEU A 182 -0.41 15.78 5.28
C LEU A 182 -1.54 16.51 6.00
N ARG A 183 -2.77 16.41 5.46
CA ARG A 183 -3.93 17.05 6.09
C ARG A 183 -4.13 16.57 7.53
N SER A 184 -4.33 17.51 8.45
CA SER A 184 -4.62 17.22 9.86
C SER A 184 -6.10 16.94 10.13
N HIS A 185 -6.97 17.33 9.20
CA HIS A 185 -8.42 17.14 9.25
C HIS A 185 -8.98 17.26 7.82
N MET A 186 -10.23 16.80 7.61
CA MET A 186 -10.83 16.73 6.27
C MET A 186 -11.05 18.09 5.61
N THR A 187 -11.27 19.15 6.41
CA THR A 187 -11.58 20.50 5.90
C THR A 187 -10.51 21.03 4.94
N SER A 188 -9.23 20.73 5.20
CA SER A 188 -8.15 21.18 4.33
C SER A 188 -8.26 20.66 2.91
N GLY A 189 -8.74 19.43 2.73
CA GLY A 189 -9.03 18.88 1.41
C GLY A 189 -10.38 19.34 0.84
N TRP A 190 -11.38 19.59 1.70
CA TRP A 190 -12.70 20.06 1.24
C TRP A 190 -12.66 21.41 0.54
N PHE A 191 -11.85 22.37 1.00
CA PHE A 191 -11.73 23.67 0.32
C PHE A 191 -11.23 23.52 -1.12
N ILE A 192 -10.27 22.62 -1.35
CA ILE A 192 -9.73 22.35 -2.69
C ILE A 192 -10.81 21.69 -3.56
N THR A 193 -11.44 20.62 -3.06
CA THR A 193 -12.49 19.91 -3.79
C THR A 193 -13.68 20.82 -4.11
N LEU A 194 -14.18 21.59 -3.14
CA LEU A 194 -15.31 22.51 -3.32
C LEU A 194 -14.95 23.71 -4.20
N GLY A 195 -13.71 24.21 -4.12
CA GLY A 195 -13.23 25.33 -4.93
C GLY A 195 -13.31 25.04 -6.44
N GLU A 196 -13.05 23.79 -6.83
CA GLU A 196 -13.24 23.35 -8.21
C GLU A 196 -14.68 22.94 -8.50
N LEU A 197 -15.32 22.21 -7.59
CA LEU A 197 -16.64 21.62 -7.82
C LEU A 197 -17.78 22.64 -7.92
N HIS A 198 -17.70 23.77 -7.18
CA HIS A 198 -18.77 24.75 -7.10
C HIS A 198 -19.19 25.32 -8.47
N LYS A 199 -18.25 25.36 -9.44
CA LYS A 199 -18.50 25.86 -10.79
C LYS A 199 -19.35 24.91 -11.65
N TYR A 200 -19.39 23.63 -11.30
CA TYR A 200 -19.95 22.56 -12.15
C TYR A 200 -21.19 21.88 -11.57
N ARG A 201 -21.52 22.11 -10.29
CA ARG A 201 -22.63 21.43 -9.61
C ARG A 201 -23.76 22.40 -9.25
N LYS A 202 -25.00 21.94 -9.43
CA LYS A 202 -26.19 22.65 -8.96
C LYS A 202 -26.33 22.47 -7.45
N LEU A 203 -26.70 23.55 -6.76
CA LEU A 203 -26.96 23.54 -5.32
C LEU A 203 -28.34 22.91 -5.02
N PRO A 204 -28.52 22.28 -3.83
CA PRO A 204 -27.53 22.07 -2.76
C PRO A 204 -26.59 20.89 -3.05
N VAL A 205 -25.30 21.07 -2.71
CA VAL A 205 -24.30 19.99 -2.75
C VAL A 205 -24.17 19.36 -1.36
N ARG A 206 -24.30 18.04 -1.29
CA ARG A 206 -24.17 17.24 -0.06
C ARG A 206 -23.14 16.15 -0.29
N MET A 207 -21.96 16.28 0.30
CA MET A 207 -20.88 15.32 0.13
C MET A 207 -20.31 14.87 1.47
N PHE A 208 -19.78 13.66 1.51
CA PHE A 208 -19.08 13.11 2.67
C PHE A 208 -17.82 12.36 2.24
N SER A 209 -16.90 12.17 3.18
CA SER A 209 -15.70 11.38 2.97
C SER A 209 -15.22 10.86 4.32
N VAL A 210 -14.90 9.57 4.40
CA VAL A 210 -14.39 8.92 5.62
C VAL A 210 -13.01 8.38 5.31
N ASP A 211 -11.98 9.15 5.66
CA ASP A 211 -10.60 8.87 5.27
C ASP A 211 -9.59 9.38 6.31
N ARG A 212 -8.33 8.97 6.18
CA ARG A 212 -7.26 9.26 7.14
C ARG A 212 -6.90 10.74 7.18
N CYS A 213 -6.50 11.16 8.36
CA CYS A 213 -5.92 12.47 8.67
C CYS A 213 -4.73 12.24 9.62
N PHE A 214 -3.74 13.13 9.59
CA PHE A 214 -2.47 12.95 10.28
C PHE A 214 -2.15 14.17 11.14
N ARG A 215 -1.91 13.96 12.43
CA ARG A 215 -1.62 15.02 13.39
C ARG A 215 -0.49 14.58 14.31
N ARG A 216 0.48 15.46 14.55
CA ARG A 216 1.63 15.22 15.44
C ARG A 216 1.19 15.14 16.91
#